data_AF-A0A2A2F825-F1
#
_entry.id   AF-A0A2A2F825-F1
#
_cell.length_a   1.000
_cell.length_b   1.000
_cell.length_c   1.000
_cell.angle_alpha   90.00
_cell.angle_beta   90.00
_cell.angle_gamma   90.00
#
_symmetry.space_group_name_H-M   'P 1'
#
loop_
_entity.id
_entity.type
_entity.pdbx_description
1 polymer ?
#
loop_
_entity_poly.entity_id
_entity_poly.type
_entity_poly.pdbx_seq_one_letter_code
_entity_poly.pdbx_strand_id
1 'polypeptide(L)'
;MLALMATLLPVLAQANTLVVYGDSLSAAYGMAEEDGWVSLLEERMTQEAPEWDVVNASISGETTDGGLRRIDRMLESQSPELVILELGGNDGLRGKDPATIRANLTSMVERIRADGARVLLVGIEIPPNYGRAYTDAFRQQYRTLAEDKELAFIPFLLEAIHDREGMMQDDGIHPTAKAQPLIRDRVWEALQPLLAETD
;
A
#
# COMPACT_ATOMS: atom_id res chain seq x y z
N MET A 1 -44.80 18.59 35.85
CA MET A 1 -43.66 17.68 35.72
C MET A 1 -43.40 17.54 34.22
N LEU A 2 -42.56 18.39 33.63
CA LEU A 2 -42.20 18.27 32.20
C LEU A 2 -41.17 17.13 32.07
N ALA A 3 -41.53 16.08 31.35
CA ALA A 3 -40.60 15.02 30.98
C ALA A 3 -39.74 15.52 29.81
N LEU A 4 -38.45 15.74 30.08
CA LEU A 4 -37.45 16.05 29.06
C LEU A 4 -37.13 14.74 28.33
N MET A 5 -37.66 14.58 27.12
CA MET A 5 -37.38 13.43 26.27
C MET A 5 -36.08 13.71 25.52
N ALA A 6 -34.97 13.14 25.99
CA ALA A 6 -33.68 13.24 25.32
C ALA A 6 -33.68 12.32 24.09
N THR A 7 -33.75 12.90 22.89
CA THR A 7 -33.53 12.17 21.63
C THR A 7 -32.03 11.97 21.46
N LEU A 8 -31.56 10.74 21.68
CA LEU A 8 -30.23 10.32 21.26
C LEU A 8 -30.24 10.20 19.73
N LEU A 9 -29.60 11.14 19.04
CA LEU A 9 -29.28 10.98 17.63
C LEU A 9 -28.17 9.92 17.52
N PRO A 10 -28.31 8.92 16.63
CA PRO A 10 -27.21 8.02 16.36
C PRO A 10 -26.08 8.84 15.75
N VAL A 11 -24.93 8.85 16.42
CA VAL A 11 -23.68 9.26 15.78
C VAL A 11 -23.41 8.18 14.73
N LEU A 12 -23.52 8.51 13.45
CA LEU A 12 -22.92 7.69 12.41
C LEU A 12 -21.42 7.76 12.67
N ALA A 13 -20.84 6.68 13.21
CA ALA A 13 -19.40 6.55 13.26
C ALA A 13 -18.91 6.58 11.81
N GLN A 14 -18.15 7.62 11.46
CA GLN A 14 -17.47 7.67 10.18
C GLN A 14 -16.39 6.58 10.23
N ALA A 15 -16.45 5.64 9.30
CA ALA A 15 -15.43 4.60 9.19
C ALA A 15 -14.08 5.25 8.85
N ASN A 16 -13.02 4.77 9.49
CA ASN A 16 -11.66 5.13 9.10
C ASN A 16 -11.38 4.56 7.71
N THR A 17 -10.68 5.28 6.86
CA THR A 17 -10.38 4.89 5.49
C THR A 17 -8.91 4.48 5.38
N LEU A 18 -8.69 3.24 4.95
CA LEU A 18 -7.41 2.71 4.51
C LEU A 18 -7.31 2.81 2.98
N VAL A 19 -6.37 3.59 2.46
CA VAL A 19 -6.10 3.63 1.02
C VAL A 19 -4.90 2.75 0.67
N VAL A 20 -5.08 1.83 -0.28
CA VAL A 20 -3.95 1.15 -0.95
C VAL A 20 -3.57 1.97 -2.19
N TYR A 21 -2.38 2.56 -2.17
CA TYR A 21 -1.86 3.44 -3.20
C TYR A 21 -0.65 2.81 -3.89
N GLY A 22 -0.92 1.95 -4.88
CA GLY A 22 0.14 1.20 -5.54
C GLY A 22 0.02 1.04 -7.05
N ASP A 23 0.67 0.01 -7.57
CA ASP A 23 0.70 -0.31 -9.00
C ASP A 23 -0.01 -1.63 -9.36
N SER A 24 0.48 -2.37 -10.36
CA SER A 24 -0.11 -3.64 -10.80
C SER A 24 -0.03 -4.74 -9.73
N LEU A 25 0.94 -4.67 -8.81
CA LEU A 25 1.02 -5.60 -7.68
C LEU A 25 -0.16 -5.48 -6.72
N SER A 26 -0.83 -4.34 -6.71
CA SER A 26 -1.97 -4.02 -5.86
C SER A 26 -3.29 -3.88 -6.63
N ALA A 27 -3.26 -3.92 -7.96
CA ALA A 27 -4.42 -3.71 -8.85
C ALA A 27 -4.98 -5.01 -9.47
N ALA A 28 -4.73 -6.18 -8.86
CA ALA A 28 -5.20 -7.49 -9.35
C ALA A 28 -4.86 -7.76 -10.83
N TYR A 29 -3.64 -7.41 -11.25
CA TYR A 29 -3.25 -7.51 -12.67
C TYR A 29 -3.37 -8.94 -13.21
N GLY A 30 -4.11 -9.08 -14.32
CA GLY A 30 -4.30 -10.35 -15.01
C GLY A 30 -5.27 -11.31 -14.33
N MET A 31 -6.05 -10.86 -13.32
CA MET A 31 -7.07 -11.66 -12.64
C MET A 31 -8.33 -10.82 -12.34
N ALA A 32 -9.33 -11.45 -11.74
CA ALA A 32 -10.52 -10.74 -11.25
C ALA A 32 -10.14 -9.89 -10.02
N GLU A 33 -10.84 -8.77 -9.81
CA GLU A 33 -10.52 -7.84 -8.73
C GLU A 33 -10.65 -8.50 -7.36
N GLU A 34 -11.72 -9.29 -7.19
CA GLU A 34 -12.03 -10.07 -5.98
C GLU A 34 -10.96 -11.11 -5.61
N ASP A 35 -10.15 -11.56 -6.57
CA ASP A 35 -9.06 -12.50 -6.32
C ASP A 35 -7.81 -11.79 -5.78
N GLY A 36 -7.71 -10.47 -5.93
CA GLY A 36 -6.56 -9.66 -5.54
C GLY A 36 -6.39 -9.52 -4.03
N TRP A 37 -5.14 -9.39 -3.58
CA TRP A 37 -4.85 -9.32 -2.14
C TRP A 37 -5.54 -8.16 -1.42
N VAL A 38 -5.83 -7.06 -2.11
CA VAL A 38 -6.52 -5.90 -1.53
C VAL A 38 -7.98 -6.24 -1.21
N SER A 39 -8.71 -6.91 -2.11
CA SER A 39 -10.07 -7.38 -1.84
C SER A 39 -10.06 -8.46 -0.75
N LEU A 40 -9.10 -9.39 -0.78
CA LEU A 40 -8.93 -10.37 0.29
C LEU A 40 -8.56 -9.73 1.65
N LEU A 41 -7.91 -8.56 1.64
CA LEU A 41 -7.63 -7.77 2.83
C LEU A 41 -8.90 -7.10 3.34
N GLU A 42 -9.70 -6.50 2.46
CA GLU A 42 -10.99 -5.90 2.79
C GLU A 42 -11.96 -6.91 3.44
N GLU A 43 -12.06 -8.13 2.88
CA GLU A 43 -12.86 -9.21 3.45
C GLU A 43 -12.44 -9.57 4.88
N ARG A 44 -11.13 -9.54 5.14
CA ARG A 44 -10.57 -9.81 6.45
C ARG A 44 -10.84 -8.64 7.41
N MET A 45 -10.64 -7.40 6.94
CA MET A 45 -10.87 -6.19 7.72
C MET A 45 -12.33 -6.05 8.13
N THR A 46 -13.28 -6.44 7.27
CA THR A 46 -14.72 -6.47 7.60
C THR A 46 -15.01 -7.31 8.86
N GLN A 47 -14.19 -8.33 9.16
CA GLN A 47 -14.36 -9.21 10.30
C GLN A 47 -13.53 -8.78 11.51
N GLU A 48 -12.29 -8.33 11.28
CA GLU A 48 -11.30 -8.08 12.34
C GLU A 48 -11.13 -6.59 12.70
N ALA A 49 -11.55 -5.66 11.83
CA ALA A 49 -11.46 -4.22 11.98
C ALA A 49 -12.64 -3.50 11.26
N PRO A 50 -13.90 -3.79 11.64
CA PRO A 50 -15.11 -3.35 10.93
C PRO A 50 -15.34 -1.83 10.93
N GLU A 51 -14.58 -1.07 11.71
CA GLU A 51 -14.54 0.39 11.70
C GLU A 51 -13.68 0.97 10.58
N TRP A 52 -13.04 0.12 9.76
CA TRP A 52 -12.21 0.54 8.64
C TRP A 52 -12.81 0.14 7.29
N ASP A 53 -12.87 1.10 6.36
CA ASP A 53 -13.15 0.89 4.95
C ASP A 53 -11.83 0.80 4.16
N VAL A 54 -11.77 -0.06 3.14
CA VAL A 54 -10.60 -0.22 2.27
C VAL A 54 -10.89 0.38 0.90
N VAL A 55 -9.99 1.24 0.43
CA VAL A 55 -10.06 1.85 -0.90
C VAL A 55 -8.82 1.45 -1.70
N ASN A 56 -9.02 0.71 -2.80
CA ASN A 56 -7.94 0.41 -3.73
C ASN A 56 -7.78 1.55 -4.75
N ALA A 57 -6.75 2.38 -4.56
CA ALA A 57 -6.39 3.46 -5.47
C ALA A 57 -5.18 3.10 -6.36
N SER A 58 -4.92 1.81 -6.56
CA SER A 58 -3.78 1.31 -7.32
C SER A 58 -4.02 1.36 -8.83
N ILE A 59 -2.96 1.61 -9.60
CA ILE A 59 -3.04 1.72 -11.07
C ILE A 59 -1.95 0.87 -11.70
N SER A 60 -2.32 -0.10 -12.53
CA SER A 60 -1.35 -0.94 -13.24
C SER A 60 -0.38 -0.10 -14.09
N GLY A 61 0.92 -0.34 -13.92
CA GLY A 61 1.98 0.37 -14.63
C GLY A 61 2.34 1.75 -14.05
N GLU A 62 1.76 2.11 -12.90
CA GLU A 62 2.01 3.39 -12.23
C GLU A 62 3.47 3.53 -11.81
N THR A 63 3.98 4.76 -11.94
CA THR A 63 5.35 5.12 -11.51
C THR A 63 5.29 6.11 -10.37
N THR A 64 6.40 6.29 -9.66
CA THR A 64 6.48 7.31 -8.61
C THR A 64 6.21 8.73 -9.12
N ASP A 65 6.55 9.06 -10.37
CA ASP A 65 6.18 10.36 -10.96
C ASP A 65 4.68 10.50 -11.16
N GLY A 66 4.03 9.41 -11.58
CA GLY A 66 2.59 9.36 -11.79
C GLY A 66 1.82 9.46 -10.48
N GLY A 67 2.20 8.63 -9.50
CA GLY A 67 1.67 8.69 -8.14
C GLY A 67 1.81 10.09 -7.52
N LEU A 68 3.00 10.69 -7.57
CA LEU A 68 3.22 12.02 -7.01
C LEU A 68 2.32 13.09 -7.65
N ARG A 69 2.01 12.99 -8.95
CA ARG A 69 1.10 13.94 -9.63
C ARG A 69 -0.35 13.83 -9.19
N ARG A 70 -0.79 12.67 -8.70
CA ARG A 70 -2.20 12.41 -8.36
C ARG A 70 -2.45 12.21 -6.86
N ILE A 71 -1.42 12.31 -6.03
CA ILE A 71 -1.55 12.09 -4.58
C ILE A 71 -2.51 13.10 -3.93
N ASP A 72 -2.40 14.40 -4.24
CA ASP A 72 -3.24 15.43 -3.62
C ASP A 72 -4.73 15.19 -3.90
N ARG A 73 -5.07 14.81 -5.14
CA ARG A 73 -6.44 14.46 -5.51
C ARG A 73 -6.95 13.24 -4.73
N MET A 74 -6.08 12.24 -4.53
CA MET A 74 -6.45 11.05 -3.76
C MET A 74 -6.76 11.45 -2.31
N LEU A 75 -5.86 12.20 -1.67
CA LEU A 75 -6.03 12.70 -0.31
C LEU A 75 -7.32 13.51 -0.15
N GLU A 76 -7.57 14.48 -1.04
CA GLU A 76 -8.80 15.28 -1.04
C GLU A 76 -10.07 14.41 -1.19
N SER A 77 -10.03 13.40 -2.05
CA SER A 77 -11.21 12.57 -2.36
C SER A 77 -11.52 11.48 -1.34
N GLN A 78 -10.49 10.96 -0.65
CA GLN A 78 -10.62 9.81 0.24
C GLN A 78 -10.47 10.19 1.71
N SER A 79 -9.78 11.29 2.02
CA SER A 79 -9.48 11.73 3.40
C SER A 79 -8.99 10.58 4.30
N PRO A 80 -7.91 9.87 3.91
CA PRO A 80 -7.53 8.62 4.57
C PRO A 80 -6.92 8.85 5.96
N GLU A 81 -7.11 7.90 6.87
CA GLU A 81 -6.39 7.82 8.14
C GLU A 81 -5.08 7.02 8.00
N LEU A 82 -5.01 6.14 7.01
CA LEU A 82 -3.84 5.31 6.73
C LEU A 82 -3.68 5.04 5.22
N VAL A 83 -2.44 5.12 4.74
CA VAL A 83 -2.10 4.81 3.34
C VAL A 83 -1.05 3.71 3.29
N ILE A 84 -1.33 2.64 2.53
CA ILE A 84 -0.31 1.68 2.09
C ILE A 84 0.30 2.23 0.81
N LEU A 85 1.59 2.58 0.84
CA LEU A 85 2.32 3.14 -0.30
C LEU A 85 3.20 2.05 -0.94
N GLU A 86 2.81 1.59 -2.13
CA GLU A 86 3.43 0.49 -2.87
C GLU A 86 3.77 0.95 -4.29
N LEU A 87 4.81 1.75 -4.45
CA LEU A 87 5.22 2.27 -5.76
C LEU A 87 6.73 2.18 -5.98
N GLY A 88 7.12 2.14 -7.25
CA GLY A 88 8.51 2.21 -7.70
C GLY A 88 8.99 0.99 -8.47
N GLY A 89 8.22 -0.11 -8.50
CA GLY A 89 8.53 -1.30 -9.30
C GLY A 89 8.70 -0.95 -10.79
N ASN A 90 7.73 -0.22 -11.35
CA ASN A 90 7.79 0.24 -12.74
C ASN A 90 8.95 1.20 -13.03
N ASP A 91 9.29 2.10 -12.10
CA ASP A 91 10.47 2.96 -12.21
C ASP A 91 11.76 2.12 -12.25
N GLY A 92 11.85 1.14 -11.35
CA GLY A 92 12.96 0.20 -11.23
C GLY A 92 13.18 -0.60 -12.51
N LEU A 93 12.10 -1.17 -13.07
CA LEU A 93 12.10 -1.91 -14.33
C LEU A 93 12.51 -1.04 -15.54
N ARG A 94 12.25 0.26 -15.49
CA ARG A 94 12.62 1.24 -16.53
C ARG A 94 14.01 1.86 -16.33
N GLY A 95 14.76 1.42 -15.32
CA GLY A 95 16.14 1.88 -15.10
C GLY A 95 16.23 3.30 -14.55
N LYS A 96 15.18 3.81 -13.90
CA LYS A 96 15.18 5.15 -13.32
C LYS A 96 16.10 5.22 -12.10
N ASP A 97 16.81 6.33 -11.96
CA ASP A 97 17.70 6.56 -10.81
C ASP A 97 16.97 6.35 -9.46
N PRO A 98 17.43 5.42 -8.60
CA PRO A 98 16.87 5.20 -7.27
C PRO A 98 16.79 6.46 -6.42
N ALA A 99 17.70 7.42 -6.58
CA ALA A 99 17.60 8.68 -5.84
C ALA A 99 16.34 9.49 -6.22
N THR A 100 15.95 9.46 -7.51
CA THR A 100 14.73 10.13 -7.98
C THR A 100 13.48 9.41 -7.50
N ILE A 101 13.48 8.07 -7.53
CA ILE A 101 12.38 7.25 -6.99
C ILE A 101 12.18 7.56 -5.50
N ARG A 102 13.27 7.59 -4.71
CA ARG A 102 13.23 7.94 -3.28
C ARG A 102 12.72 9.35 -3.05
N ALA A 103 13.16 10.33 -3.84
CA ALA A 103 12.69 11.70 -3.70
C ALA A 103 11.18 11.81 -3.91
N ASN A 104 10.64 11.13 -4.92
CA ASN A 104 9.21 11.10 -5.17
C ASN A 104 8.42 10.40 -4.05
N LEU A 105 8.89 9.24 -3.58
CA LEU A 105 8.30 8.54 -2.44
C LEU A 105 8.33 9.40 -1.17
N THR A 106 9.44 10.08 -0.92
CA THR A 106 9.58 11.03 0.20
C THR A 106 8.54 12.13 0.13
N SER A 107 8.37 12.77 -1.03
CA SER A 107 7.37 13.82 -1.21
C SER A 107 5.94 13.29 -1.04
N MET A 108 5.64 12.07 -1.47
CA MET A 108 4.33 11.46 -1.22
C MET A 108 4.10 11.22 0.28
N VAL A 109 5.08 10.63 0.98
CA VAL A 109 5.02 10.42 2.44
C VAL A 109 4.78 11.73 3.18
N GLU A 110 5.50 12.80 2.81
CA GLU A 110 5.34 14.12 3.44
C GLU A 110 3.95 14.71 3.22
N ARG A 111 3.38 14.56 2.01
CA ARG A 111 2.01 15.03 1.71
C ARG A 111 0.95 14.24 2.45
N ILE A 112 1.09 12.90 2.49
CA ILE A 112 0.17 12.02 3.22
C ILE A 112 0.15 12.40 4.71
N ARG A 113 1.32 12.58 5.32
CA ARG A 113 1.42 12.98 6.74
C ARG A 113 0.92 14.41 6.99
N ALA A 114 1.15 15.33 6.07
CA ALA A 114 0.63 16.70 6.18
C ALA A 114 -0.90 16.74 6.17
N ASP A 115 -1.54 15.76 5.54
CA ASP A 115 -3.01 15.56 5.53
C ASP A 115 -3.52 14.82 6.77
N GLY A 116 -2.63 14.40 7.69
CA GLY A 116 -2.98 13.72 8.94
C GLY A 116 -2.97 12.19 8.85
N ALA A 117 -2.72 11.62 7.67
CA ALA A 117 -2.70 10.19 7.45
C ALA A 117 -1.36 9.56 7.86
N ARG A 118 -1.44 8.33 8.37
CA ARG A 118 -0.27 7.47 8.61
C ARG A 118 0.15 6.74 7.32
N VAL A 119 1.37 6.21 7.29
CA VAL A 119 1.90 5.52 6.11
C VAL A 119 2.50 4.16 6.50
N LEU A 120 2.06 3.12 5.81
CA LEU A 120 2.75 1.85 5.70
C LEU A 120 3.50 1.82 4.36
N LEU A 121 4.83 1.91 4.41
CA LEU A 121 5.66 1.84 3.21
C LEU A 121 5.89 0.38 2.82
N VAL A 122 5.73 0.07 1.53
CA VAL A 122 5.97 -1.26 0.97
C VAL A 122 7.14 -1.20 -0.01
N GLY A 123 8.20 -1.93 0.32
CA GLY A 123 9.35 -2.14 -0.55
C GLY A 123 9.10 -3.18 -1.63
N ILE A 124 9.78 -2.99 -2.75
CA ILE A 124 9.70 -3.84 -3.94
C ILE A 124 11.14 -4.27 -4.29
N GLU A 125 11.28 -5.47 -4.84
CA GLU A 125 12.52 -5.95 -5.45
C GLU A 125 12.34 -6.01 -6.96
N ILE A 126 13.44 -5.84 -7.70
CA ILE A 126 13.46 -5.95 -9.15
C ILE A 126 14.51 -6.96 -9.61
N PRO A 127 14.30 -7.61 -10.76
CA PRO A 127 15.33 -8.47 -11.36
C PRO A 127 16.65 -7.72 -11.60
N PRO A 128 17.81 -8.42 -11.62
CA PRO A 128 19.13 -7.81 -11.74
C PRO A 128 19.49 -7.30 -13.15
N ASN A 129 18.50 -6.81 -13.91
CA ASN A 129 18.62 -6.41 -15.32
C ASN A 129 19.59 -5.24 -15.54
N TYR A 130 19.77 -4.37 -14.53
CA TYR A 130 20.68 -3.22 -14.56
C TYR A 130 21.94 -3.42 -13.68
N GLY A 131 22.19 -4.66 -13.26
CA GLY A 131 23.33 -5.02 -12.42
C GLY A 131 23.12 -4.82 -10.92
N ARG A 132 23.95 -5.52 -10.13
CA ARG A 132 23.84 -5.60 -8.66
C ARG A 132 23.84 -4.24 -7.97
N ALA A 133 24.71 -3.32 -8.40
CA ALA A 133 24.82 -2.00 -7.80
C ALA A 133 23.50 -1.22 -7.87
N TYR A 134 22.78 -1.33 -9.00
CA TYR A 134 21.48 -0.70 -9.17
C TYR A 134 20.40 -1.37 -8.31
N THR A 135 20.32 -2.70 -8.31
CA THR A 135 19.32 -3.42 -7.48
C THR A 135 19.54 -3.21 -5.99
N ASP A 136 20.80 -3.14 -5.54
CA ASP A 136 21.11 -2.88 -4.14
C ASP A 136 20.76 -1.43 -3.75
N ALA A 137 21.06 -0.45 -4.60
CA ALA A 137 20.63 0.93 -4.40
C ALA A 137 19.10 1.07 -4.40
N PHE A 138 18.42 0.37 -5.33
CA PHE A 138 16.96 0.34 -5.42
C PHE A 138 16.32 -0.24 -4.16
N ARG A 139 16.82 -1.37 -3.65
CA ARG A 139 16.35 -1.95 -2.37
C ARG A 139 16.62 -1.01 -1.19
N GLN A 140 17.86 -0.49 -1.11
CA GLN A 140 18.29 0.32 0.02
C GLN A 140 17.50 1.62 0.16
N GLN A 141 17.02 2.19 -0.95
CA GLN A 141 16.27 3.44 -0.91
C GLN A 141 15.01 3.35 -0.02
N TYR A 142 14.31 2.20 -0.02
CA TYR A 142 13.08 2.00 0.74
C TYR A 142 13.39 1.92 2.23
N ARG A 143 14.46 1.18 2.60
CA ARG A 143 14.94 1.09 3.99
C ARG A 143 15.35 2.45 4.52
N THR A 144 16.15 3.18 3.75
CA THR A 144 16.58 4.53 4.13
C THR A 144 15.39 5.46 4.28
N LEU A 145 14.40 5.44 3.38
CA LEU A 145 13.19 6.24 3.54
C LEU A 145 12.38 5.85 4.80
N ALA A 146 12.22 4.55 5.06
CA ALA A 146 11.52 4.06 6.24
C ALA A 146 12.21 4.49 7.54
N GLU A 147 13.54 4.46 7.58
CA GLU A 147 14.33 4.91 8.72
C GLU A 147 14.26 6.44 8.88
N ASP A 148 14.54 7.20 7.81
CA ASP A 148 14.57 8.67 7.83
C ASP A 148 13.23 9.30 8.22
N LYS A 149 12.13 8.61 7.91
CA LYS A 149 10.77 9.07 8.20
C LYS A 149 10.10 8.28 9.32
N GLU A 150 10.77 7.30 9.94
CA GLU A 150 10.18 6.46 11.00
C GLU A 150 8.84 5.84 10.56
N LEU A 151 8.85 5.13 9.44
CA LEU A 151 7.65 4.53 8.83
C LEU A 151 7.50 3.07 9.27
N ALA A 152 6.26 2.64 9.44
CA ALA A 152 5.94 1.22 9.35
C ALA A 152 6.34 0.71 7.96
N PHE A 153 6.95 -0.47 7.88
CA PHE A 153 7.66 -0.89 6.68
C PHE A 153 7.59 -2.38 6.41
N ILE A 154 7.23 -2.74 5.18
CA ILE A 154 7.37 -4.07 4.60
C ILE A 154 8.60 -4.05 3.68
N PRO A 155 9.71 -4.74 3.99
CA PRO A 155 10.90 -4.70 3.16
C PRO A 155 10.72 -5.16 1.72
N PHE A 156 9.93 -6.22 1.54
CA PHE A 156 9.61 -6.75 0.23
C PHE A 156 8.24 -7.43 0.25
N LEU A 157 7.30 -6.91 -0.54
CA LEU A 157 5.93 -7.41 -0.61
C LEU A 157 5.85 -8.90 -0.96
N LEU A 158 6.68 -9.34 -1.92
CA LEU A 158 6.59 -10.67 -2.51
C LEU A 158 7.61 -11.67 -1.91
N GLU A 159 8.21 -11.33 -0.77
CA GLU A 159 9.27 -12.14 -0.11
C GLU A 159 8.85 -13.60 0.06
N ALA A 160 7.61 -13.83 0.51
CA ALA A 160 7.09 -15.17 0.78
C ALA A 160 6.75 -15.99 -0.48
N ILE A 161 6.78 -15.41 -1.67
CA ILE A 161 6.26 -16.04 -2.89
C ILE A 161 7.21 -16.03 -4.09
N HIS A 162 8.14 -15.08 -4.16
CA HIS A 162 8.89 -14.77 -5.39
C HIS A 162 9.76 -15.93 -5.91
N ASP A 163 10.17 -16.85 -5.03
CA ASP A 163 11.02 -18.00 -5.33
C ASP A 163 10.25 -19.33 -5.39
N ARG A 164 8.92 -19.30 -5.29
CA ARG A 164 8.06 -20.48 -5.24
C ARG A 164 7.40 -20.77 -6.58
N GLU A 165 7.46 -22.05 -6.98
CA GLU A 165 6.86 -22.51 -8.23
C GLU A 165 5.33 -22.26 -8.26
N GLY A 166 4.86 -21.70 -9.38
CA GLY A 166 3.45 -21.41 -9.63
C GLY A 166 2.88 -20.21 -8.87
N MET A 167 3.73 -19.43 -8.17
CA MET A 167 3.29 -18.21 -7.49
C MET A 167 3.40 -16.95 -8.36
N MET A 168 4.22 -16.98 -9.40
CA MET A 168 4.36 -15.90 -10.37
C MET A 168 3.70 -16.30 -11.70
N GLN A 169 3.12 -15.32 -12.40
CA GLN A 169 2.61 -15.45 -13.75
C GLN A 169 3.77 -15.69 -14.74
N ASP A 170 3.45 -16.00 -15.99
CA ASP A 170 4.43 -16.34 -17.03
C ASP A 170 5.47 -15.24 -17.31
N ASP A 171 5.16 -13.98 -16.94
CA ASP A 171 6.10 -12.87 -17.05
C ASP A 171 7.17 -12.80 -15.95
N GLY A 172 7.02 -13.61 -14.89
CA GLY A 172 7.95 -13.65 -13.75
C GLY A 172 7.95 -12.39 -12.87
N ILE A 173 7.01 -11.46 -13.06
CA ILE A 173 6.92 -10.18 -12.35
C ILE A 173 5.64 -10.13 -11.53
N HIS A 174 4.51 -10.60 -12.08
CA HIS A 174 3.21 -10.48 -11.43
C HIS A 174 2.84 -11.76 -10.66
N PRO A 175 2.29 -11.67 -9.44
CA PRO A 175 1.82 -12.84 -8.70
C PRO A 175 0.58 -13.48 -9.33
N THR A 176 0.39 -14.78 -9.15
CA THR A 176 -0.84 -15.50 -9.53
C THR A 176 -1.94 -15.32 -8.48
N ALA A 177 -3.19 -15.68 -8.80
CA ALA A 177 -4.30 -15.71 -7.84
C ALA A 177 -3.97 -16.59 -6.60
N LYS A 178 -3.23 -17.69 -6.80
CA LYS A 178 -2.77 -18.59 -5.72
C LYS A 178 -1.87 -17.88 -4.70
N ALA A 179 -1.15 -16.85 -5.12
CA ALA A 179 -0.22 -16.12 -4.26
C ALA A 179 -0.90 -15.01 -3.44
N GLN A 180 -2.06 -14.51 -3.87
CA GLN A 180 -2.74 -13.35 -3.29
C GLN A 180 -3.05 -13.50 -1.79
N PRO A 181 -3.51 -14.68 -1.27
CA PRO A 181 -3.70 -14.86 0.17
C PRO A 181 -2.41 -14.68 1.00
N LEU A 182 -1.26 -15.11 0.46
CA LEU A 182 0.03 -14.97 1.14
C LEU A 182 0.52 -13.52 1.15
N ILE A 183 0.24 -12.77 0.07
CA ILE A 183 0.51 -11.33 0.01
C ILE A 183 -0.34 -10.59 1.03
N ARG A 184 -1.65 -10.89 1.08
CA ARG A 184 -2.57 -10.35 2.09
C ARG A 184 -2.06 -10.62 3.49
N ASP A 185 -1.65 -11.85 3.81
CA ASP A 185 -1.15 -12.19 5.16
C ASP A 185 0.10 -11.39 5.53
N ARG A 186 1.02 -11.21 4.57
CA ARG A 186 2.23 -10.42 4.77
C ARG A 186 1.93 -8.95 5.04
N VAL A 187 0.93 -8.39 4.34
CA VAL A 187 0.46 -7.01 4.56
C VAL A 187 -0.26 -6.90 5.90
N TRP A 188 -1.15 -7.83 6.20
CA TRP A 188 -1.91 -7.86 7.45
C TRP A 188 -1.00 -7.83 8.69
N GLU A 189 0.07 -8.63 8.70
CA GLU A 189 1.03 -8.67 9.83
C GLU A 189 1.62 -7.29 10.15
N ALA A 190 1.92 -6.49 9.13
CA ALA A 190 2.47 -5.14 9.30
C ALA A 190 1.38 -4.08 9.51
N LEU A 191 0.19 -4.30 8.97
CA LEU A 191 -0.95 -3.39 9.04
C LEU A 191 -1.66 -3.43 10.39
N GLN A 192 -1.88 -4.63 10.94
CA GLN A 192 -2.71 -4.84 12.14
C GLN A 192 -2.31 -3.96 13.34
N PRO A 193 -1.01 -3.75 13.67
CA PRO A 193 -0.63 -2.85 14.75
C PRO A 193 -1.07 -1.40 14.51
N LEU A 194 -1.08 -0.95 13.26
CA LEU A 194 -1.48 0.42 12.89
C LEU A 194 -2.99 0.61 13.03
N LEU A 195 -3.80 -0.42 12.82
CA LEU A 195 -5.25 -0.32 12.96
C LEU A 195 -5.67 -0.08 14.42
N ALA A 196 -4.89 -0.59 15.38
CA ALA A 196 -5.18 -0.50 16.82
C ALA A 196 -4.78 0.84 17.47
N GLU A 197 -4.03 1.69 16.78
CA GLU A 197 -3.55 2.99 17.29
C GLU A 197 -4.56 4.14 17.09
N THR A 198 -5.83 3.84 16.84
CA THR A 198 -6.88 4.87 16.75
C THR A 198 -7.22 5.40 18.14
N ASP A 199 -6.86 6.66 18.40
CA ASP A 199 -7.20 7.45 19.61
C ASP A 199 -8.72 7.69 19.77
#